data_AF-A0A3D4FHJ0-F1
#
_entry.id   AF-A0A3D4FHJ0-F1
#
_cell.length_a   1.000
_cell.length_b   1.000
_cell.length_c   1.000
_cell.angle_alpha   90.00
_cell.angle_beta   90.00
_cell.angle_gamma   90.00
#
_symmetry.space_group_name_H-M   'P 1'
#
loop_
_entity.id
_entity.type
_entity.pdbx_description
1 polymer ?
#
loop_
_entity_poly.entity_id
_entity_poly.type
_entity_poly.pdbx_seq_one_letter_code
_entity_poly.pdbx_strand_id
1 'polypeptide(L)' 'IRQSFNMRRKTLWNGMKNLSMDKEKLQRAFEKAGIDPNRRGETLTIQEFATLSNNILEEKKN' A
#
# COMPACT_ATOMS: atom_id res chain seq x y z
N ILE A 1 -3.49 -2.66 -13.62
CA ILE A 1 -4.97 -2.42 -13.60
C ILE A 1 -5.73 -3.58 -12.95
N ARG A 2 -5.58 -4.85 -13.39
CA ARG A 2 -6.32 -6.00 -12.81
C ARG A 2 -6.13 -6.23 -11.30
N GLN A 3 -4.94 -6.00 -10.74
CA GLN A 3 -4.69 -6.19 -9.31
C GLN A 3 -5.36 -5.11 -8.42
N SER A 4 -5.46 -3.86 -8.90
CA SER A 4 -6.05 -2.75 -8.13
C SER A 4 -7.54 -2.94 -7.83
N PHE A 5 -8.28 -3.67 -8.68
CA PHE A 5 -9.70 -3.99 -8.42
C PHE A 5 -9.89 -5.08 -7.36
N ASN A 6 -8.93 -6.01 -7.23
CA ASN A 6 -8.95 -7.04 -6.18
C ASN A 6 -8.64 -6.47 -4.78
N MET A 7 -8.09 -5.27 -4.70
CA MET A 7 -7.75 -4.59 -3.44
C MET A 7 -8.91 -3.76 -2.86
N ARG A 8 -10.00 -3.51 -3.62
CA ARG A 8 -11.11 -2.66 -3.16
C ARG A 8 -11.79 -3.18 -1.90
N ARG A 9 -11.90 -4.50 -1.78
CA ARG A 9 -12.54 -5.19 -0.63
C ARG A 9 -11.56 -5.80 0.37
N LYS A 10 -10.25 -5.61 0.19
CA LYS A 10 -9.21 -6.12 1.10
C LYS A 10 -8.57 -4.94 1.83
N THR A 11 -8.16 -5.17 3.08
CA THR A 11 -7.28 -4.23 3.76
C THR A 11 -5.99 -4.06 2.96
N LEU A 12 -5.40 -2.87 2.95
CA LEU A 12 -4.17 -2.60 2.21
C LEU A 12 -3.07 -3.59 2.57
N TRP A 13 -2.97 -3.97 3.84
CA TRP A 13 -2.10 -5.03 4.34
C TRP A 13 -2.22 -6.35 3.56
N ASN A 14 -3.46 -6.80 3.30
CA ASN A 14 -3.70 -8.04 2.55
C ASN A 14 -3.48 -7.89 1.04
N GLY A 15 -3.66 -6.68 0.50
CA GLY A 15 -3.31 -6.39 -0.90
C GLY A 15 -1.80 -6.40 -1.12
N MET A 16 -1.04 -5.88 -0.15
CA MET A 16 0.42 -5.80 -0.20
C MET A 16 1.13 -7.09 0.21
N LYS A 17 0.42 -8.04 0.83
CA LYS A 17 0.92 -9.41 1.04
C LYS A 17 1.32 -10.10 -0.28
N ASN A 18 0.70 -9.72 -1.40
CA ASN A 18 1.06 -10.22 -2.74
C ASN A 18 2.34 -9.59 -3.31
N LEU A 19 2.85 -8.50 -2.71
CA LEU A 19 4.05 -7.81 -3.20
C LEU A 19 5.36 -8.51 -2.80
N SER A 20 5.31 -9.61 -2.04
CA SER A 20 6.47 -10.34 -1.49
C SER A 20 7.55 -9.41 -0.93
N MET A 21 7.12 -8.36 -0.23
CA MET A 21 7.98 -7.34 0.37
C MET A 21 8.09 -7.56 1.88
N ASP A 22 9.23 -7.18 2.46
CA ASP A 22 9.39 -7.20 3.91
C ASP A 22 8.34 -6.34 4.58
N LYS A 23 7.68 -6.91 5.59
CA LYS A 23 6.64 -6.22 6.39
C LYS A 23 7.16 -4.91 6.98
N GLU A 24 8.43 -4.86 7.37
CA GLU A 24 9.04 -3.67 7.93
C GLU A 24 9.15 -2.52 6.91
N LYS A 25 9.60 -2.82 5.68
CA LYS A 25 9.66 -1.83 4.60
C LYS A 25 8.27 -1.32 4.24
N LEU A 26 7.30 -2.24 4.23
CA LEU A 26 5.92 -1.90 3.96
C LEU A 26 5.33 -1.02 5.07
N GLN A 27 5.59 -1.33 6.34
CA GLN A 27 5.13 -0.54 7.48
C GLN A 27 5.76 0.86 7.49
N ARG A 28 7.06 0.97 7.17
CA ARG A 28 7.73 2.26 6.95
C ARG A 28 7.09 3.06 5.82
N ALA A 29 6.74 2.42 4.70
CA ALA A 29 6.06 3.08 3.60
C ALA A 29 4.65 3.57 3.97
N PHE A 30 3.91 2.80 4.77
CA PHE A 30 2.61 3.22 5.30
C PHE A 30 2.73 4.41 6.26
N GLU A 31 3.70 4.37 7.16
CA GLU A 31 3.99 5.44 8.12
C GLU A 31 4.40 6.74 7.41
N LYS A 32 5.33 6.65 6.45
CA LYS A 32 5.73 7.79 5.59
C LYS A 32 4.58 8.36 4.78
N ALA A 33 3.68 7.49 4.29
CA ALA A 33 2.52 7.92 3.55
C ALA A 33 1.37 8.42 4.44
N GLY A 34 1.47 8.30 5.77
CA GLY A 34 0.42 8.67 6.71
C GLY A 34 -0.85 7.83 6.59
N ILE A 35 -0.73 6.59 6.11
CA ILE A 35 -1.86 5.72 5.78
C ILE A 35 -1.88 4.53 6.73
N ASP A 36 -3.02 4.31 7.38
CA ASP A 36 -3.21 3.12 8.20
C ASP A 36 -3.32 1.86 7.31
N PRO A 37 -2.43 0.86 7.49
CA PRO A 37 -2.44 -0.39 6.72
C PRO A 37 -3.71 -1.23 6.90
N ASN A 38 -4.47 -1.01 7.97
CA ASN A 38 -5.77 -1.65 8.22
C ASN A 38 -6.92 -1.00 7.45
N ARG A 39 -6.72 0.19 6.85
CA ARG A 39 -7.73 0.80 5.98
C ARG A 39 -7.98 -0.08 4.76
N ARG A 40 -9.24 -0.06 4.30
CA ARG A 40 -9.63 -0.70 3.03
C ARG A 40 -9.19 0.19 1.87
N GLY A 41 -8.71 -0.43 0.79
CA GLY A 41 -8.24 0.28 -0.40
C GLY A 41 -9.29 1.21 -1.04
N GLU A 42 -10.58 0.97 -0.82
CA GLU A 42 -11.67 1.83 -1.30
C GLU A 42 -11.84 3.15 -0.51
N THR A 43 -11.24 3.26 0.68
CA THR A 43 -11.30 4.48 1.50
C THR A 43 -10.18 5.45 1.19
N LEU A 44 -9.24 5.07 0.32
CA LEU A 44 -8.13 5.91 -0.09
C LEU A 44 -8.53 6.72 -1.31
N THR A 45 -8.21 8.00 -1.23
CA THR A 45 -8.19 8.87 -2.40
C THR A 45 -7.08 8.44 -3.36
N ILE A 46 -7.22 8.82 -4.63
CA ILE A 46 -6.20 8.56 -5.66
C ILE A 46 -4.85 9.17 -5.26
N GLN A 47 -4.86 10.32 -4.58
CA GLN A 47 -3.64 10.97 -4.07
C GLN A 47 -2.98 10.15 -2.98
N GLU A 48 -3.71 9.68 -1.97
CA GLU A 48 -3.18 8.80 -0.92
C GLU A 48 -2.60 7.51 -1.54
N PHE A 49 -3.27 6.93 -2.53
CA PHE A 49 -2.79 5.73 -3.23
C PHE A 49 -1.49 5.99 -4.01
N ALA A 50 -1.38 7.15 -4.68
CA ALA A 50 -0.18 7.54 -5.40
C ALA A 50 1.00 7.77 -4.45
N THR A 51 0.78 8.47 -3.34
CA THR A 51 1.78 8.69 -2.29
C THR A 51 2.25 7.37 -1.68
N LEU A 52 1.33 6.45 -1.38
CA LEU A 52 1.68 5.13 -0.88
C LEU A 52 2.50 4.33 -1.90
N SER A 53 2.06 4.29 -3.16
CA SER A 53 2.76 3.56 -4.21
C SER A 53 4.17 4.10 -4.44
N ASN A 54 4.34 5.43 -4.39
CA ASN A 54 5.66 6.06 -4.52
C ASN A 54 6.58 5.67 -3.36
N ASN A 55 6.12 5.77 -2.11
CA ASN A 55 6.90 5.36 -0.94
C ASN A 55 7.28 3.88 -0.99
N ILE A 56 6.34 3.00 -1.40
CA ILE A 56 6.62 1.56 -1.55
C ILE A 56 7.66 1.31 -2.65
N LEU A 57 7.60 2.02 -3.77
CA LEU A 57 8.58 1.89 -4.85
C LEU A 57 9.97 2.38 -4.41
N GLU A 58 10.03 3.42 -3.60
CA GLU A 58 11.27 3.95 -3.03
C GLU A 58 11.92 2.96 -2.05
N GLU A 59 11.14 2.41 -1.11
CA GLU A 59 11.60 1.37 -0.17
C GLU A 59 11.96 0.04 -0.87
N LYS A 60 11.47 -0.19 -2.09
CA LYS A 60 11.84 -1.37 -2.89
C LYS A 60 13.18 -1.20 -3.61
N LYS A 61 13.57 0.04 -3.93
CA LYS A 61 14.84 0.36 -4.61
C LYS A 61 16.02 0.45 -3.65
N ASN A 62 15.76 0.80 -2.38
CA ASN A 62 16.70 0.69 -1.25
C ASN A 62 16.75 -0.74 -0.70
#